data_AF-A0A2P8EVM8-F1
#
_entry.id   AF-A0A2P8EVM8-F1
#
_cell.length_a   1.000
_cell.length_b   1.000
_cell.length_c   1.000
_cell.angle_alpha   90.00
_cell.angle_beta   90.00
_cell.angle_gamma   90.00
#
_symmetry.space_group_name_H-M   'P 1'
#
loop_
_entity.id
_entity.type
_entity.pdbx_description
1 polymer ?
#
loop_
_entity_poly.entity_id
_entity_poly.type
_entity_poly.pdbx_seq_one_letter_code
_entity_poly.pdbx_strand_id
1 'polypeptide(L)' 'MMDTSPRAIAFGLNRDGIPGPRGKTWGASTLHGNVQRGTGILNNELYIGRLVWNRLRYIKDPDTGKRVSR' A
#
# COMPACT_ATOMS: atom_id res chain seq x y z
N MET A 1 23.16 -5.81 -10.56
CA MET A 1 22.32 -5.44 -9.41
C MET A 1 20.89 -5.43 -9.92
N MET A 2 20.02 -6.33 -9.45
CA MET A 2 18.62 -6.35 -9.90
C MET A 2 17.89 -5.13 -9.34
N ASP A 3 17.28 -4.34 -10.22
CA ASP A 3 16.40 -3.26 -9.80
C ASP A 3 15.23 -3.86 -9.00
N THR A 4 15.22 -3.61 -7.70
CA THR A 4 14.19 -4.11 -6.77
C THR A 4 13.14 -3.04 -6.48
N SER A 5 13.05 -2.02 -7.35
CA SER A 5 12.02 -1.01 -7.23
C SER A 5 10.62 -1.63 -7.28
N PRO A 6 9.61 -1.05 -6.59
CA PRO A 6 8.22 -1.49 -6.69
C PRO A 6 7.69 -1.55 -8.13
N ARG A 7 8.25 -0.71 -9.02
CA ARG A 7 7.91 -0.72 -10.44
C ARG A 7 8.46 -1.93 -11.16
N ALA A 8 9.72 -2.30 -10.90
CA ALA A 8 10.35 -3.50 -11.45
C ALA A 8 9.65 -4.78 -10.96
N ILE A 9 9.29 -4.84 -9.67
CA ILE A 9 8.53 -5.97 -9.11
C ILE A 9 7.16 -6.09 -9.80
N ALA A 10 6.40 -4.99 -9.91
CA ALA A 10 5.10 -5.00 -10.59
C ALA A 10 5.22 -5.44 -12.06
N PHE A 11 6.27 -4.98 -12.76
CA PHE A 11 6.52 -5.38 -14.14
C PHE A 11 6.81 -6.89 -14.25
N GLY A 12 7.65 -7.44 -13.37
CA GLY A 12 7.94 -8.87 -13.31
C GLY A 12 6.68 -9.70 -13.08
N LEU A 13 5.89 -9.35 -12.06
CA LEU A 13 4.65 -10.07 -11.74
C LEU A 13 3.65 -10.05 -12.91
N ASN A 14 3.51 -8.92 -13.59
CA ASN A 14 2.64 -8.80 -14.77
C ASN A 14 3.14 -9.61 -15.96
N ARG A 15 4.46 -9.60 -16.22
CA ARG A 15 5.07 -10.41 -17.27
C ARG A 15 4.87 -11.90 -17.01
N ASP A 16 4.99 -12.31 -15.75
CA ASP A 16 4.84 -13.70 -15.34
C ASP A 16 3.36 -14.12 -15.24
N GLY A 17 2.41 -13.23 -15.59
CA GLY A 17 0.98 -13.51 -15.62
C GLY A 17 0.33 -13.65 -14.24
N ILE A 18 1.00 -13.22 -13.17
CA ILE A 18 0.52 -13.37 -11.80
C ILE A 18 -0.57 -12.32 -11.54
N PRO A 19 -1.81 -12.72 -11.22
CA PRO A 19 -2.87 -11.77 -10.96
C PRO A 19 -2.63 -11.02 -9.64
N GLY A 20 -2.92 -9.73 -9.64
CA GLY A 20 -2.90 -8.91 -8.44
C GLY A 20 -4.06 -9.20 -7.49
N PRO A 21 -4.08 -8.60 -6.28
CA PRO A 21 -5.01 -8.96 -5.19
C PRO A 21 -6.50 -8.85 -5.54
N ARG A 22 -6.86 -8.08 -6.57
CA ARG A 22 -8.24 -7.91 -7.06
C ARG A 22 -8.47 -8.58 -8.44
N GLY A 23 -7.62 -9.52 -8.83
CA GLY A 23 -7.67 -10.17 -10.14
C GLY A 23 -7.24 -9.29 -11.32
N LYS A 24 -6.61 -8.14 -11.06
CA LYS A 24 -6.11 -7.19 -12.08
C LYS A 24 -4.59 -7.19 -12.11
N THR A 25 -3.99 -6.49 -13.07
CA THR A 25 -2.53 -6.29 -13.12
C THR A 25 -1.99 -5.60 -11.87
N TRP A 26 -0.73 -5.88 -11.57
CA TRP A 26 0.05 -5.24 -10.52
C TRP A 26 0.39 -3.80 -10.91
N GLY A 27 -0.03 -2.86 -10.06
CA GLY A 27 0.44 -1.48 -10.09
C GLY A 27 1.53 -1.27 -9.04
N ALA A 28 2.52 -0.43 -9.34
CA ALA A 28 3.57 -0.08 -8.38
C ALA A 28 3.01 0.46 -7.07
N SER A 29 1.93 1.26 -7.13
CA SER A 29 1.24 1.81 -5.95
C SER A 29 0.59 0.77 -5.05
N THR A 30 0.21 -0.40 -5.58
CA THR A 30 -0.26 -1.53 -4.76
C THR A 30 0.88 -2.09 -3.91
N LEU A 31 2.10 -2.10 -4.44
CA LEU A 31 3.28 -2.62 -3.75
C LEU A 31 3.83 -1.61 -2.74
N HIS A 32 4.07 -0.36 -3.17
CA HIS A 32 4.70 0.66 -2.33
C HIS A 32 3.72 1.47 -1.48
N GLY A 33 2.45 1.60 -1.88
CA GLY A 33 1.45 2.44 -1.21
C GLY A 33 1.98 3.80 -0.72
N ASN A 34 1.50 4.23 0.43
CA ASN A 34 1.99 5.40 1.14
C ASN A 34 2.80 4.91 2.35
N VAL A 35 4.11 5.13 2.32
CA VAL A 35 5.06 4.70 3.34
C VAL A 35 4.73 5.28 4.72
N GLN A 36 4.37 6.58 4.80
CA GLN A 36 4.04 7.23 6.08
C GLN A 36 2.78 6.63 6.72
N ARG A 37 1.83 6.19 5.88
CA ARG A 37 0.61 5.50 6.32
C ARG A 37 0.79 3.98 6.45
N GLY A 38 1.99 3.49 6.10
CA GLY A 38 2.36 2.09 5.94
C GLY A 38 1.42 1.28 5.05
N THR A 39 0.81 1.91 4.05
CA THR A 39 -0.05 1.21 3.09
C THR A 39 0.78 0.60 1.96
N GLY A 40 0.16 -0.29 1.19
CA GLY A 40 0.85 -1.11 0.19
C GLY A 40 1.37 -2.41 0.77
N ILE A 41 1.56 -3.41 -0.09
CA ILE A 41 1.92 -4.76 0.36
C ILE A 41 3.27 -4.78 1.07
N LEU A 42 4.26 -4.03 0.57
CA LEU A 42 5.61 -4.04 1.14
C LEU A 42 5.70 -3.33 2.50
N ASN A 43 4.76 -2.44 2.82
CA ASN A 43 4.76 -1.69 4.08
C ASN A 43 3.73 -2.19 5.10
N ASN A 44 3.00 -3.26 4.77
CA ASN A 44 1.98 -3.80 5.67
C ASN A 44 2.64 -4.64 6.77
N GLU A 45 2.67 -4.08 7.99
CA GLU A 45 3.24 -4.70 9.18
C GLU A 45 2.59 -6.04 9.56
N LEU A 46 1.37 -6.30 9.09
CA LEU A 46 0.73 -7.60 9.27
C LEU A 46 1.53 -8.74 8.63
N TYR A 47 2.25 -8.50 7.53
CA TYR A 47 3.03 -9.53 6.85
C TYR A 47 4.33 -9.90 7.58
N ILE A 48 4.72 -9.11 8.58
CA ILE A 48 5.79 -9.46 9.53
C ILE A 48 5.22 -9.87 10.91
N GLY A 49 3.91 -10.14 10.99
CA GLY A 49 3.24 -10.58 12.22
C GLY A 49 2.94 -9.47 13.23
N ARG A 50 3.03 -8.19 12.85
CA ARG A 50 2.79 -7.07 13.75
C ARG A 50 1.43 -6.42 13.47
N LEU A 51 0.51 -6.56 14.42
CA LEU A 51 -0.81 -5.96 14.38
C LEU A 51 -0.76 -4.54 14.98
N VAL A 52 -0.78 -3.52 14.11
CA VAL A 52 -0.80 -2.11 14.54
C VAL A 52 -2.21 -1.55 14.46
N TRP A 53 -2.77 -1.23 15.62
CA TRP A 53 -4.08 -0.59 15.74
C TRP A 53 -3.99 0.93 15.62
N ASN A 54 -5.07 1.57 15.17
CA ASN A 54 -5.19 3.04 15.05
C ASN A 54 -4.07 3.73 14.25
N ARG A 55 -3.48 3.05 13.26
CA ARG A 55 -2.40 3.63 12.43
C ARG A 55 -2.83 4.84 11.60
N LEU A 56 -4.13 4.93 11.28
CA LEU A 56 -4.74 6.06 10.58
C LEU A 56 -5.87 6.59 11.44
N ARG A 57 -5.81 7.88 11.77
CA ARG A 57 -6.88 8.55 12.51
C ARG A 57 -7.64 9.47 11.58
N TYR A 58 -8.92 9.18 11.37
CA TYR A 58 -9.82 10.05 10.62
C TYR A 58 -10.61 10.89 11.61
N ILE A 59 -10.32 12.19 11.67
CA ILE A 59 -11.02 13.14 12.52
C ILE A 59 -11.95 13.95 11.62
N LYS A 60 -13.20 14.14 12.05
CA LYS A 60 -14.10 15.10 11.40
C LYS A 60 -13.67 16.49 11.84
N ASP A 61 -13.32 17.32 10.87
CA ASP A 61 -13.02 18.72 11.09
C ASP A 61 -14.30 19.44 11.56
N PRO A 62 -14.27 20.11 12.73
CA PRO A 62 -15.48 20.72 13.31
C PRO A 62 -15.98 21.93 12.52
N ASP A 63 -15.08 22.64 11.83
CA ASP A 63 -15.37 23.89 11.13
C ASP A 63 -15.85 23.64 9.70
N THR A 64 -15.27 22.64 9.02
CA THR A 64 -15.54 22.35 7.61
C THR A 64 -16.39 21.09 7.40
N GLY A 65 -16.55 20.26 8.43
CA GLY A 65 -17.27 18.99 8.37
C GLY A 65 -16.58 17.88 7.57
N LYS A 66 -15.41 18.15 6.95
CA LYS A 66 -14.66 17.19 6.13
C LYS A 66 -13.89 16.20 7.02
N ARG A 67 -13.70 14.97 6.55
CA ARG A 67 -12.86 13.98 7.24
C ARG A 67 -11.40 14.20 6.87
N VAL A 68 -10.60 14.61 7.84
CA VAL A 68 -9.15 14.75 7.70
C VAL A 68 -8.45 13.53 8.28
N SER A 69 -7.52 12.96 7.53
CA SER A 69 -6.59 11.95 8.05
C SER A 69 -5.44 12.68 8.73
N ARG A 70 -5.25 12.44 10.02
CA ARG A 70 -4.13 12.95 10.80
C ARG A 70 -3.18 11.81 11.13
#